data_AF-A0A958K367-F1
#
_entry.id   AF-A0A958K367-F1
#
_cell.length_a   1.000
_cell.length_b   1.000
_cell.length_c   1.000
_cell.angle_alpha   90.00
_cell.angle_beta   90.00
_cell.angle_gamma   90.00
#
_symmetry.space_group_name_H-M   'P 1'
#
loop_
_entity.id
_entity.type
_entity.pdbx_description
1 polymer ?
#
loop_
_entity_poly.entity_id
_entity_poly.type
_entity_poly.pdbx_seq_one_letter_code
_entity_poly.pdbx_strand_id
1 'polypeptide(L)'
;MKIIKRLGRLFIYGLLLGALTLSYSYYDVLLSQLSFNLVLREPLRQSKALVVMLGGHRLDRILKGSEVYHRGFAPKVYIGSGYLKRNSTPW
;
A
#
# COMPACT_ATOMS: atom_id res chain seq x y z
N MET A 1 -32.27 -10.29 -35.98
CA MET A 1 -30.99 -10.96 -35.66
C MET A 1 -29.77 -10.03 -35.47
N LYS A 2 -29.61 -8.93 -36.23
CA LYS A 2 -28.44 -8.03 -36.10
C LYS A 2 -28.39 -7.19 -34.80
N ILE A 3 -29.55 -6.82 -34.26
CA ILE A 3 -29.67 -5.98 -33.04
C ILE A 3 -29.24 -6.74 -31.78
N ILE A 4 -29.67 -7.99 -31.63
CA ILE A 4 -29.28 -8.87 -30.51
C ILE A 4 -27.76 -9.07 -30.47
N LYS A 5 -27.11 -9.23 -31.64
CA LYS A 5 -25.64 -9.33 -31.75
C LYS A 5 -24.89 -8.03 -31.45
N ARG A 6 -25.54 -6.85 -31.52
CA ARG A 6 -24.96 -5.56 -31.13
C ARG A 6 -25.10 -5.34 -29.61
N LEU A 7 -26.25 -5.69 -29.04
CA LEU A 7 -26.48 -5.64 -27.59
C LEU A 7 -25.55 -6.58 -26.82
N GLY A 8 -25.36 -7.82 -27.30
CA GLY A 8 -24.41 -8.76 -26.69
C GLY A 8 -22.95 -8.24 -26.70
N ARG A 9 -22.54 -7.54 -27.77
CA ARG A 9 -21.20 -6.92 -27.83
C ARG A 9 -21.04 -5.77 -26.84
N LEU A 10 -22.04 -4.90 -26.74
CA LEU A 10 -22.03 -3.79 -25.77
C LEU A 10 -21.99 -4.31 -24.32
N PHE A 11 -22.71 -5.39 -24.03
CA PHE A 11 -22.65 -6.05 -22.73
C PHE A 11 -21.25 -6.57 -22.39
N ILE A 12 -20.60 -7.26 -23.35
CA ILE A 12 -19.22 -7.76 -23.17
C ILE A 12 -18.22 -6.62 -22.97
N TYR A 13 -18.33 -5.52 -23.72
CA TYR A 13 -17.47 -4.36 -23.54
C TYR A 13 -17.69 -3.66 -22.19
N GLY A 14 -18.94 -3.56 -21.73
CA GLY A 14 -19.25 -3.06 -20.40
C GLY A 14 -18.64 -3.92 -19.29
N LEU A 15 -18.69 -5.24 -19.46
CA LEU A 15 -18.12 -6.19 -18.50
C LEU A 15 -16.59 -6.12 -18.45
N LEU A 16 -15.94 -5.95 -19.61
CA LEU A 16 -14.49 -5.73 -19.71
C LEU A 16 -14.06 -4.40 -19.06
N LEU A 17 -14.78 -3.31 -19.31
CA LEU A 17 -14.49 -2.00 -18.69
C LEU A 17 -14.70 -2.04 -17.17
N GLY A 18 -15.75 -2.72 -16.71
CA GLY A 18 -16.00 -2.99 -15.30
C GLY A 18 -14.86 -3.77 -14.65
N ALA A 19 -14.40 -4.85 -15.28
CA ALA A 19 -13.27 -5.65 -14.79
C ALA A 19 -11.97 -4.83 -14.70
N LEU A 20 -11.71 -3.96 -15.68
CA LEU A 20 -10.50 -3.12 -15.73
C LEU A 20 -10.50 -2.04 -14.64
N THR A 21 -11.65 -1.39 -14.42
CA THR A 21 -11.82 -0.35 -13.38
C THR A 21 -11.81 -0.93 -11.98
N LEU A 22 -12.41 -2.11 -11.77
CA LEU A 22 -12.30 -2.88 -10.54
C LEU A 22 -10.84 -3.25 -10.24
N SER A 23 -10.09 -3.72 -11.24
CA SER A 23 -8.69 -4.09 -11.07
C SER A 23 -7.81 -2.90 -10.64
N TYR A 24 -8.05 -1.72 -11.20
CA TYR A 24 -7.32 -0.50 -10.82
C TYR A 24 -7.69 -0.03 -9.41
N SER A 25 -8.97 -0.12 -9.05
CA SER A 25 -9.46 0.32 -7.73
C SER A 25 -9.07 -0.64 -6.60
N TYR A 26 -8.91 -1.93 -6.90
CA TYR A 26 -8.50 -2.96 -5.95
C TYR A 26 -6.99 -3.14 -5.84
N TYR A 27 -6.19 -2.50 -6.69
CA TYR A 27 -4.74 -2.59 -6.66
C TYR A 27 -4.17 -2.22 -5.28
N ASP A 28 -4.61 -1.10 -4.71
CA ASP A 28 -4.14 -0.63 -3.40
C ASP A 28 -4.56 -1.56 -2.25
N VAL A 29 -5.76 -2.13 -2.32
CA VAL A 29 -6.26 -3.10 -1.33
C VAL A 29 -5.45 -4.40 -1.40
N LEU A 30 -5.21 -4.91 -2.60
CA LEU A 30 -4.39 -6.10 -2.83
C LEU A 30 -2.94 -5.88 -2.39
N LEU A 31 -2.34 -4.73 -2.72
CA LEU A 31 -1.01 -4.39 -2.22
C LEU A 31 -0.98 -4.26 -0.72
N SER A 32 -1.99 -3.66 -0.11
CA SER A 32 -2.07 -3.56 1.36
C SER A 32 -2.13 -4.95 1.99
N GLN A 33 -2.93 -5.87 1.46
CA GLN A 33 -3.04 -7.24 1.96
C GLN A 33 -1.76 -8.06 1.74
N LEU A 34 -1.15 -7.96 0.55
CA LEU A 34 0.15 -8.57 0.27
C LEU A 34 1.25 -8.02 1.20
N SER A 35 1.26 -6.70 1.42
CA SER A 35 2.23 -6.05 2.30
C SER A 35 2.04 -6.48 3.76
N PHE A 36 0.81 -6.74 4.21
CA PHE A 36 0.52 -7.23 5.55
C PHE A 36 1.11 -8.63 5.78
N ASN A 37 1.08 -9.49 4.76
CA ASN A 37 1.69 -10.82 4.82
C ASN A 37 3.22 -10.81 4.71
N LEU A 38 3.80 -9.75 4.15
CA LEU A 38 5.26 -9.57 4.06
C LEU A 38 5.89 -9.04 5.36
N VAL A 39 5.09 -8.55 6.31
CA VAL A 39 5.60 -8.05 7.60
C VAL A 39 5.78 -9.22 8.57
N LEU A 40 7.04 -9.58 8.82
CA LEU A 40 7.41 -10.48 9.92
C LEU A 40 6.99 -9.87 11.26
N ARG A 41 6.06 -10.55 11.96
CA ARG A 41 5.57 -10.19 13.29
C ARG A 41 6.38 -10.90 14.35
N GLU A 42 7.65 -10.58 14.42
CA GLU A 42 8.45 -11.04 15.55
C GLU A 42 8.03 -10.28 16.81
N PRO A 43 8.00 -10.95 17.98
CA PRO A 43 7.75 -10.26 19.25
C PRO A 43 8.78 -9.14 19.44
N LEU A 44 8.30 -7.97 19.84
CA LEU A 44 9.12 -6.80 20.11
C LEU A 44 10.20 -7.12 21.15
N ARG A 45 11.44 -7.29 20.68
CA ARG A 45 12.63 -7.42 21.53
C ARG A 45 13.27 -6.05 21.72
N GLN A 46 14.00 -5.88 22.82
CA GLN A 46 14.87 -4.72 22.99
C GLN A 46 15.82 -4.61 21.80
N SER A 47 15.87 -3.43 21.22
CA SER A 47 16.65 -3.12 20.02
C SER A 47 17.57 -1.94 20.31
N LYS A 48 18.71 -1.87 19.62
CA LYS A 48 19.64 -0.73 19.76
C LYS A 48 19.12 0.54 19.08
N ALA A 49 18.22 0.36 18.11
CA ALA A 49 17.62 1.44 17.35
C ALA A 49 16.30 0.99 16.71
N LEU A 50 15.35 1.91 16.65
CA LEU A 50 14.11 1.80 15.91
C LEU A 50 14.27 2.55 14.58
N VAL A 51 13.92 1.92 13.46
CA VAL A 51 13.87 2.60 12.15
C VAL A 51 12.42 2.66 11.70
N VAL A 52 11.89 3.86 11.54
CA VAL A 52 10.53 4.13 11.07
C VAL A 52 10.59 4.59 9.62
N MET A 53 10.11 3.76 8.70
CA MET A 53 10.06 4.08 7.27
C MET A 53 8.75 4.80 6.92
N LEU A 54 8.87 6.07 6.53
CA LEU A 54 7.79 6.89 5.98
C LEU A 54 7.50 6.42 4.54
N GLY A 55 6.57 5.49 4.40
CA GLY A 55 5.98 5.10 3.11
C GLY A 55 4.65 5.84 2.89
N GLY A 56 4.19 5.89 1.64
CA GLY A 56 3.01 6.66 1.20
C GLY A 56 1.69 6.38 1.96
N HIS A 57 1.63 5.29 2.72
CA HIS A 57 0.56 5.02 3.68
C HIS A 57 1.01 5.25 5.14
N ARG A 58 0.65 6.44 5.63
CA ARG A 58 0.17 6.77 6.98
C ARG A 58 1.17 7.20 8.08
N LEU A 59 0.76 8.29 8.74
CA LEU A 59 1.17 8.79 10.05
C LEU A 59 1.08 7.71 11.16
N ASP A 60 0.22 6.71 11.00
CA ASP A 60 0.05 5.58 11.94
C ASP A 60 1.37 4.88 12.26
N ARG A 61 2.30 4.79 11.29
CA ARG A 61 3.62 4.18 11.50
C ARG A 61 4.51 5.03 12.41
N ILE A 62 4.40 6.34 12.32
CA ILE A 62 5.11 7.28 13.19
C ILE A 62 4.55 7.18 14.60
N LEU A 63 3.23 7.17 14.75
CA LEU A 63 2.57 7.02 16.04
C LEU A 63 2.96 5.69 16.70
N LYS A 64 2.90 4.57 15.96
CA LYS A 64 3.35 3.26 16.46
C LYS A 64 4.83 3.26 16.84
N GLY A 65 5.68 3.90 16.03
CA GLY A 65 7.11 4.05 16.33
C GLY A 65 7.37 4.85 17.61
N SER A 66 6.63 5.95 17.81
CA SER A 66 6.70 6.75 19.04
C SER A 66 6.26 5.97 20.28
N GLU A 67 5.18 5.18 20.18
CA GLU A 67 4.69 4.33 21.26
C GLU A 67 5.76 3.30 21.70
N VAL A 68 6.42 2.67 20.72
CA VAL A 68 7.50 1.69 20.96
C VAL A 68 8.72 2.37 21.61
N TYR A 69 9.07 3.57 21.16
CA TYR A 69 10.15 4.37 21.75
C TYR A 69 9.85 4.75 23.21
N HIS A 70 8.65 5.28 23.49
CA HIS A 70 8.25 5.68 24.83
C HIS A 70 8.19 4.52 25.82
N ARG A 71 7.92 3.30 25.34
CA ARG A 71 7.97 2.08 26.16
C ARG A 71 9.38 1.56 26.42
N GLY A 72 10.43 2.22 25.91
CA GLY A 72 11.82 1.87 26.19
C GLY A 72 12.36 0.67 25.38
N PHE A 73 11.70 0.27 24.30
CA PHE A 73 12.16 -0.85 23.46
C PHE A 73 13.36 -0.48 22.56
N ALA A 74 13.63 0.81 22.38
CA ALA A 74 14.78 1.31 21.63
C ALA A 74 15.27 2.64 22.23
N PRO A 75 16.59 2.83 22.42
CA PRO A 75 17.14 4.09 22.91
C PRO A 75 17.28 5.17 21.82
N LYS A 76 17.17 4.80 20.53
CA LYS A 76 17.31 5.69 19.38
C LYS A 76 16.21 5.43 18.36
N VAL A 77 15.70 6.50 17.72
CA VAL A 77 14.73 6.42 16.63
C VAL A 77 15.29 7.11 15.41
N TYR A 78 15.28 6.43 14.27
CA TYR A 78 15.60 6.98 12.96
C TYR A 78 14.34 7.00 12.12
N ILE A 79 14.07 8.13 11.48
CA ILE A 79 12.95 8.29 10.58
C ILE A 79 13.54 8.35 9.17
N GLY A 80 13.24 7.32 8.37
CA GLY A 80 13.66 7.25 6.97
C GLY A 80 12.50 7.62 6.06
N SER A 81 12.66 8.60 5.18
CA SER A 81 11.78 8.68 4.01
C SER A 81 12.17 7.56 3.07
N GLY A 82 11.22 6.68 2.74
CA GLY A 82 11.47 5.70 1.67
C GLY A 82 11.77 6.39 0.34
N TYR A 83 11.85 5.60 -0.73
CA TYR A 83 11.99 6.18 -2.07
C TYR A 83 10.79 7.07 -2.40
N LEU A 84 11.01 8.38 -2.42
CA LEU A 84 10.09 9.31 -3.06
C LEU A 84 10.12 8.97 -4.56
N LYS A 85 9.03 8.40 -5.07
CA LYS A 85 8.85 8.23 -6.50
C LYS A 85 8.84 9.63 -7.10
N ARG A 86 9.97 10.05 -7.67
CA ARG A 86 10.12 11.34 -8.32
C ARG A 86 9.22 11.33 -9.56
N ASN A 87 7.96 11.73 -9.41
CA ASN A 87 7.04 12.01 -10.52
C ASN A 87 7.42 13.35 -11.20
N SER A 88 8.69 13.53 -11.56
CA SER A 88 9.10 14.62 -12.44
C SER A 88 9.53 14.00 -13.76
N THR A 89 8.65 14.08 -14.76
CA THR A 89 9.09 14.10 -16.16
C THR A 89 10.17 15.19 -16.30
N PRO A 90 11.37 14.87 -16.81
CA PRO A 90 12.40 15.85 -17.07
C PRO A 90 12.28 16.46 -18.48
N TRP A 91 11.06 16.56 -19.00
CA TRP A 91 10.74 17.25 -20.26
C TRP A 91 9.36 17.87 -20.18
#